data_AF-A0A0S9E235-F1
#
_entry.id   AF-A0A0S9E235-F1
#
_cell.length_a   1.000
_cell.length_b   1.000
_cell.length_c   1.000
_cell.angle_alpha   90.00
_cell.angle_beta   90.00
_cell.angle_gamma   90.00
#
_symmetry.space_group_name_H-M   'P 1'
#
loop_
_entity.id
_entity.type
_entity.pdbx_description
1 polymer ?
#
loop_
_entity_poly.entity_id
_entity_poly.type
_entity_poly.pdbx_seq_one_letter_code
_entity_poly.pdbx_strand_id
1 'polypeptide(L)'
;MMDNLAYSKPEIVVGEYRQQFVQAGLLAVSALPLHTSNLGLNMNQRDAAAIAAPLEAAIGQLSKALSEAEARLDERGYESFRRLIGVHVGKLSHELLDPIYAEHPSLMPEGLRD
;
A
#
# COMPACT_ATOMS: atom_id res chain seq x y z
N MET A 1 -1.20 8.96 52.80
CA MET A 1 -1.97 9.79 51.86
C MET A 1 -1.01 10.13 50.73
N MET A 2 -1.27 9.63 49.52
CA MET A 2 -0.33 9.68 48.38
C MET A 2 -0.61 10.92 47.52
N ASP A 3 0.44 11.70 47.24
CA ASP A 3 0.40 12.76 46.22
C ASP A 3 0.77 12.16 44.85
N ASN A 4 -0.21 12.19 43.95
CA ASN A 4 -0.10 11.81 42.54
C ASN A 4 0.68 12.89 41.78
N LEU A 5 1.93 12.60 41.41
CA LEU A 5 2.64 13.36 40.38
C LEU A 5 2.04 12.99 39.02
N ALA A 6 1.33 13.95 38.43
CA ALA A 6 0.70 13.85 37.13
C ALA A 6 1.74 13.56 36.03
N TYR A 7 1.61 12.39 35.41
CA TYR A 7 2.34 12.02 34.21
C TYR A 7 1.82 12.87 33.04
N SER A 8 2.62 13.85 32.62
CA SER A 8 2.30 14.70 31.47
C SER A 8 2.41 13.87 30.18
N LYS A 9 1.28 13.65 29.50
CA LYS A 9 1.23 12.98 28.19
C LYS A 9 1.87 13.89 27.14
N PRO A 10 2.78 13.41 26.28
CA PRO A 10 3.12 14.14 25.06
C PRO A 10 1.95 14.04 24.08
N GLU A 11 1.34 15.19 23.76
CA GLU A 11 0.44 15.32 22.62
C GLU A 11 1.23 15.06 21.35
N ILE A 12 0.99 13.92 20.71
CA ILE A 12 1.48 13.66 19.37
C ILE A 12 0.61 14.50 18.42
N VAL A 13 1.22 15.51 17.81
CA VAL A 13 0.61 16.33 16.75
C VAL A 13 0.52 15.46 15.48
N VAL A 14 -0.61 14.78 15.30
CA VAL A 14 -0.91 13.92 14.12
C VAL A 14 -1.31 14.75 12.88
N GLY A 15 -1.28 16.08 12.97
CA GLY A 15 -1.86 16.98 11.96
C GLY A 15 -1.00 17.22 10.70
N GLU A 16 0.33 17.22 10.82
CA GLU A 16 1.19 17.74 9.74
C GLU A 16 1.80 16.67 8.83
N TYR A 17 1.88 15.42 9.29
CA TYR A 17 2.45 14.34 8.48
C TYR A 17 1.53 13.84 7.35
N ARG A 18 0.22 14.12 7.39
CA ARG A 18 -0.71 13.67 6.33
C ARG A 18 -0.68 14.56 5.07
N GLN A 19 -0.32 15.84 5.20
CA GLN A 19 -0.41 16.78 4.07
C GLN A 19 0.78 16.68 3.10
N GLN A 20 1.97 16.32 3.59
CA GLN A 20 3.15 16.19 2.73
C GLN A 20 3.09 14.98 1.78
N PHE A 21 2.49 13.86 2.20
CA PHE A 21 2.34 12.69 1.32
C PHE A 21 1.22 12.85 0.29
N VAL A 22 0.15 13.60 0.61
CA VAL A 22 -0.92 13.88 -0.35
C VAL A 22 -0.44 14.84 -1.44
N GLN A 23 0.37 15.86 -1.10
CA GLN A 23 0.92 16.77 -2.12
C GLN A 23 2.00 16.12 -2.99
N ALA A 24 2.88 15.30 -2.42
CA ALA A 24 3.89 14.58 -3.19
C ALA A 24 3.27 13.53 -4.13
N GLY A 25 2.18 12.87 -3.70
CA GLY A 25 1.42 11.93 -4.53
C GLY A 25 0.60 12.61 -5.63
N LEU A 26 0.03 13.80 -5.36
CA LEU A 26 -0.84 14.49 -6.32
C LEU A 26 -0.07 15.23 -7.42
N LEU A 27 1.15 15.72 -7.13
CA LEU A 27 2.01 16.37 -8.13
C LEU A 27 2.60 15.38 -9.16
N ALA A 28 2.61 14.08 -8.86
CA ALA A 28 3.02 13.04 -9.82
C ALA A 28 1.90 12.65 -10.82
N VAL A 29 0.63 12.98 -10.53
CA VAL A 29 -0.51 12.58 -11.37
C VAL A 29 -0.75 13.55 -12.54
N SER A 30 -0.30 14.81 -12.43
CA SER A 30 -0.64 15.87 -13.39
C SER A 30 0.33 16.04 -14.58
N ALA A 31 1.31 15.15 -14.79
CA ALA A 31 2.32 15.31 -15.85
C ALA A 31 2.37 14.16 -16.87
N LEU A 32 1.43 13.22 -16.85
CA LEU A 32 1.40 12.13 -17.82
C LEU A 32 0.52 12.51 -19.03
N PRO A 33 1.09 12.57 -20.25
CA PRO A 33 0.27 12.72 -21.45
C PRO A 33 -0.59 11.47 -21.62
N LEU A 34 -1.90 11.65 -21.54
CA LEU A 34 -2.90 10.62 -21.85
C LEU A 34 -2.85 10.30 -23.35
N HIS A 35 -2.14 9.23 -23.70
CA HIS A 35 -2.41 8.47 -24.91
C HIS A 35 -2.69 7.03 -24.52
N THR A 36 -3.96 6.79 -24.21
CA THR A 36 -4.56 5.49 -24.00
C THR A 36 -4.62 4.74 -25.33
N SER A 37 -3.65 3.86 -25.56
CA SER A 37 -3.77 2.83 -26.59
C SER A 37 -3.65 1.47 -25.90
N ASN A 38 -4.80 0.97 -25.42
CA ASN A 38 -5.04 -0.43 -25.06
C ASN A 38 -4.25 -0.97 -23.84
N LEU A 39 -4.17 -0.23 -22.72
CA LEU A 39 -3.37 -0.49 -21.49
C LEU A 39 -1.98 -1.13 -21.72
N GLY A 40 -1.41 -1.00 -22.92
CA GLY A 40 -0.01 -1.28 -23.20
C GLY A 40 0.78 -0.27 -22.41
N LEU A 41 1.14 -0.64 -21.19
CA LEU A 41 2.09 0.05 -20.35
C LEU A 41 3.42 -0.14 -21.07
N ASN A 42 3.61 0.52 -22.21
CA ASN A 42 4.79 0.40 -23.07
C ASN A 42 5.99 0.93 -22.27
N MET A 43 6.44 0.07 -21.38
CA MET A 43 7.24 0.32 -20.21
C MET A 43 8.38 -0.66 -20.35
N ASN A 44 9.59 -0.16 -20.21
CA ASN A 44 10.72 -1.07 -20.25
C ASN A 44 10.75 -1.89 -18.95
N GLN A 45 11.41 -3.05 -19.00
CA GLN A 45 11.50 -3.96 -17.87
C GLN A 45 12.06 -3.31 -16.59
N ARG A 46 12.95 -2.31 -16.73
CA ARG A 46 13.52 -1.59 -15.58
C ARG A 46 12.47 -0.74 -14.88
N ASP A 47 11.67 0.00 -15.63
CA ASP A 47 10.60 0.84 -15.09
C ASP A 47 9.49 -0.03 -14.49
N ALA A 48 9.16 -1.13 -15.14
CA ALA A 48 8.22 -2.12 -14.63
C ALA A 48 8.68 -2.72 -13.29
N ALA A 49 9.95 -3.09 -13.16
CA ALA A 49 10.52 -3.57 -11.90
C ALA A 49 10.51 -2.49 -10.82
N ALA A 50 10.83 -1.24 -11.19
CA ALA A 50 10.83 -0.11 -10.27
C ALA A 50 9.43 0.24 -9.75
N ILE A 51 8.36 -0.06 -10.51
CA ILE A 51 6.96 0.15 -10.11
C ILE A 51 6.39 -1.07 -9.38
N ALA A 52 6.71 -2.29 -9.81
CA ALA A 52 6.26 -3.51 -9.14
C ALA A 52 6.78 -3.59 -7.70
N ALA A 53 8.06 -3.27 -7.47
CA ALA A 53 8.69 -3.35 -6.15
C ALA A 53 7.96 -2.56 -5.03
N PRO A 54 7.60 -1.27 -5.20
CA PRO A 54 6.85 -0.54 -4.18
C PRO A 54 5.40 -1.04 -4.02
N LEU A 55 4.78 -1.58 -5.07
CA LEU A 55 3.44 -2.19 -4.98
C LEU A 55 3.46 -3.49 -4.16
N GLU A 56 4.44 -4.35 -4.40
CA GLU A 56 4.70 -5.55 -3.59
C GLU A 56 5.01 -5.18 -2.14
N ALA A 57 5.85 -4.16 -1.92
CA ALA A 57 6.15 -3.66 -0.58
C ALA A 57 4.89 -3.15 0.14
N ALA A 58 3.99 -2.47 -0.58
CA ALA A 58 2.71 -2.02 -0.03
C ALA A 58 1.83 -3.19 0.41
N ILE A 59 1.75 -4.27 -0.40
CA ILE A 59 1.06 -5.51 0.00
C ILE A 59 1.70 -6.09 1.27
N GLY A 60 3.04 -6.13 1.35
CA GLY A 60 3.76 -6.55 2.55
C GLY A 60 3.40 -5.73 3.81
N GLN A 61 3.28 -4.40 3.68
CA GLN A 61 2.87 -3.53 4.79
C GLN A 61 1.41 -3.77 5.21
N LEU A 62 0.51 -4.01 4.25
CA LEU A 62 -0.89 -4.34 4.53
C LEU A 62 -1.00 -5.67 5.28
N SER A 63 -0.23 -6.69 4.88
CA SER A 63 -0.14 -7.97 5.57
C SER A 63 0.37 -7.80 7.01
N LYS A 64 1.41 -6.98 7.22
CA LYS A 64 1.89 -6.65 8.57
C LYS A 64 0.81 -5.95 9.39
N ALA A 65 0.12 -4.96 8.83
CA ALA A 65 -0.96 -4.26 9.52
C ALA A 65 -2.09 -5.22 9.92
N LEU A 66 -2.39 -6.21 9.08
CA LEU A 66 -3.38 -7.25 9.38
C LEU A 66 -2.96 -8.11 10.58
N SER A 67 -1.70 -8.53 10.66
CA SER A 67 -1.16 -9.26 11.83
C SER A 67 -1.20 -8.43 13.11
N GLU A 68 -0.87 -7.13 13.02
CA GLU A 68 -0.93 -6.24 14.19
C GLU A 68 -2.38 -6.04 14.66
N ALA A 69 -3.35 -6.01 13.74
CA ALA A 69 -4.77 -5.91 14.02
C ALA A 69 -5.32 -7.20 14.67
N GLU A 70 -4.92 -8.37 14.18
CA GLU A 70 -5.28 -9.67 14.79
C GLU A 70 -4.86 -9.73 16.26
N ALA A 71 -3.68 -9.20 16.59
CA ALA A 71 -3.15 -9.21 17.95
C ALA A 71 -3.77 -8.18 18.89
N ARG A 72 -4.50 -7.17 18.38
CA ARG A 72 -4.94 -6.00 19.17
C ARG A 72 -6.42 -5.72 19.16
N LEU A 73 -7.12 -6.12 18.11
CA LEU A 73 -8.55 -5.89 17.97
C LEU A 73 -9.33 -7.08 18.54
N ASP A 74 -10.58 -6.81 18.91
CA ASP A 74 -11.54 -7.88 19.13
C ASP A 74 -11.93 -8.54 17.80
N GLU A 75 -12.58 -9.70 17.86
CA GLU A 75 -12.95 -10.48 16.69
C GLU A 75 -13.74 -9.65 15.65
N ARG A 76 -14.69 -8.84 16.12
CA ARG A 76 -15.51 -7.99 15.25
C ARG A 76 -14.68 -6.88 14.58
N GLY A 77 -13.79 -6.24 15.33
CA GLY A 77 -12.89 -5.21 14.82
C GLY A 77 -11.89 -5.78 13.82
N TYR A 78 -11.32 -6.95 14.12
CA TYR A 78 -10.42 -7.67 13.24
C TYR A 78 -11.10 -8.06 11.93
N GLU A 79 -12.28 -8.70 11.97
CA GLU A 79 -13.00 -9.11 10.75
C GLU A 79 -13.36 -7.92 9.86
N SER A 80 -13.76 -6.80 10.47
CA SER A 80 -14.03 -5.56 9.72
C SER A 80 -12.76 -5.03 9.06
N PHE A 81 -11.64 -5.01 9.77
CA PHE A 81 -10.36 -4.55 9.26
C PHE A 81 -9.81 -5.48 8.16
N ARG A 82 -9.87 -6.80 8.37
CA ARG A 82 -9.48 -7.83 7.42
C ARG A 82 -10.18 -7.67 6.08
N ARG A 83 -11.49 -7.42 6.10
CA ARG A 83 -12.27 -7.21 4.87
C ARG A 83 -11.78 -5.99 4.09
N LEU A 84 -11.49 -4.88 4.76
CA LEU A 84 -10.97 -3.67 4.13
C LEU A 84 -9.58 -3.91 3.53
N ILE A 85 -8.67 -4.53 4.27
CA ILE A 85 -7.34 -4.89 3.79
C ILE A 85 -7.42 -5.80 2.56
N GLY A 86 -8.28 -6.82 2.59
CA GLY A 86 -8.47 -7.73 1.45
C GLY A 86 -8.87 -7.01 0.16
N VAL A 87 -9.73 -5.98 0.23
CA VAL A 87 -10.09 -5.16 -0.93
C VAL A 87 -8.87 -4.40 -1.48
N HIS A 88 -8.05 -3.83 -0.62
CA HIS A 88 -6.85 -3.09 -1.05
C HIS A 88 -5.78 -4.01 -1.63
N VAL A 89 -5.55 -5.18 -1.03
CA VAL A 89 -4.63 -6.20 -1.56
C VAL A 89 -5.11 -6.69 -2.92
N GLY A 90 -6.40 -6.98 -3.07
CA GLY A 90 -6.98 -7.39 -4.36
C GLY A 90 -6.77 -6.35 -5.46
N LYS A 91 -6.93 -5.05 -5.16
CA LYS A 91 -6.66 -3.98 -6.12
C LYS A 91 -5.19 -3.87 -6.50
N LEU A 92 -4.29 -3.89 -5.51
CA LEU A 92 -2.85 -3.82 -5.76
C LEU A 92 -2.37 -5.03 -6.58
N SER A 93 -2.88 -6.23 -6.29
CA SER A 93 -2.55 -7.45 -7.02
C SER A 93 -3.16 -7.45 -8.42
N HIS A 94 -4.49 -7.50 -8.52
CA HIS A 94 -5.16 -7.77 -9.79
C HIS A 94 -5.26 -6.58 -10.73
N GLU A 95 -5.41 -5.36 -10.19
CA GLU A 95 -5.58 -4.17 -11.04
C GLU A 95 -4.25 -3.52 -11.42
N LEU A 96 -3.19 -3.70 -10.61
CA LEU A 96 -1.90 -3.03 -10.82
C LEU A 96 -0.74 -3.98 -11.12
N LEU A 97 -0.56 -5.07 -10.36
CA LEU A 97 0.57 -5.99 -10.56
C LEU A 97 0.32 -6.98 -11.70
N ASP A 98 -0.86 -7.56 -11.83
CA ASP A 98 -1.18 -8.53 -12.90
C ASP A 98 -0.91 -7.96 -14.31
N PRO A 99 -1.29 -6.71 -14.65
CA PRO A 99 -0.91 -6.12 -15.94
C PRO A 99 0.60 -5.99 -16.15
N ILE A 100 1.35 -5.64 -15.10
CA ILE A 100 2.81 -5.52 -15.16
C ILE A 100 3.46 -6.89 -15.41
N TYR A 101 2.99 -7.93 -14.72
CA TYR A 101 3.52 -9.28 -14.90
C TYR A 101 3.07 -9.90 -16.23
N ALA A 102 1.89 -9.58 -16.74
CA ALA A 102 1.45 -10.00 -18.07
C ALA A 102 2.36 -9.44 -19.18
N GLU A 103 2.82 -8.19 -19.05
CA GLU A 103 3.74 -7.56 -20.00
C GLU A 103 5.20 -7.97 -19.78
N HIS A 104 5.59 -8.23 -18.52
CA HIS A 104 6.95 -8.66 -18.15
C HIS A 104 6.95 -9.92 -17.26
N PRO A 105 6.69 -11.12 -17.82
CA PRO A 105 6.58 -12.36 -17.04
C PRO A 105 7.85 -12.72 -16.25
N SER A 106 9.01 -12.24 -16.67
CA SER A 106 10.28 -12.43 -15.97
C SER A 106 10.36 -11.72 -14.61
N LEU A 107 9.50 -10.72 -14.36
CA LEU A 107 9.41 -10.02 -13.08
C LEU A 107 8.48 -10.71 -12.08
N MET A 108 7.66 -11.64 -12.55
CA MET A 108 6.72 -12.37 -11.71
C MET A 108 7.48 -13.17 -10.64
N PRO A 109 7.10 -13.09 -9.35
CA PRO A 109 7.72 -13.87 -8.29
C PRO A 109 7.66 -15.37 -8.59
N GLU A 110 8.73 -16.12 -8.25
CA GLU A 110 8.83 -17.54 -8.56
C GLU A 110 7.67 -18.38 -8.01
N GLY A 111 7.07 -17.97 -6.89
CA GLY A 111 5.91 -18.64 -6.28
C GLY A 111 4.56 -18.35 -6.96
N LEU A 112 4.53 -17.51 -8.00
CA LEU A 112 3.32 -17.18 -8.76
C LEU A 112 3.39 -17.66 -10.21
N ARG A 113 4.59 -18.06 -10.71
CA ARG A 113 4.81 -18.58 -12.07
C ARG A 113 4.26 -20.00 -12.20
N ASP A 114 2.96 -20.13 -12.46
CA ASP A 114 2.36 -21.38 -12.94
C ASP A 114 2.54 -21.57 -14.45
#